data_AF-A0AA95N1S8-F1
#
_entry.id   AF-A0AA95N1S8-F1
#
_cell.length_a   1.000
_cell.length_b   1.000
_cell.length_c   1.000
_cell.angle_alpha   90.00
_cell.angle_beta   90.00
_cell.angle_gamma   90.00
#
_symmetry.space_group_name_H-M   'P 1'
#
loop_
_entity.id
_entity.type
_entity.pdbx_description
1 polymer ?
#
loop_
_entity_poly.entity_id
_entity_poly.type
_entity_poly.pdbx_seq_one_letter_code
_entity_poly.pdbx_strand_id
1 'polypeptide(L)'
;MILPLPKQFDANEIFIIISTVLSWALMFKLPRHLSAVTITIIWTFNVFLALMADITISVKPNDFYFTIDHTTHELFDVLLHFATYPTLSYFVVNFYQHYKTKGVKLLFYIIFWAGAATALEWISVKFHVFTYMGWKLYLSFLVYLVVFVANIWLSNFIVNQNRGDGSAGLP
;
A
#
# COMPACT_ATOMS: atom_id res chain seq x y z
N MET A 1 -13.51 -20.92 8.23
CA MET A 1 -13.80 -19.96 9.32
C MET A 1 -14.40 -18.73 8.67
N ILE A 2 -15.62 -18.34 9.02
CA ILE A 2 -16.22 -17.07 8.56
C ILE A 2 -15.63 -15.99 9.47
N LEU A 3 -15.01 -14.95 8.89
CA LEU A 3 -14.46 -13.84 9.65
C LEU A 3 -15.60 -13.15 10.44
N PRO A 4 -15.39 -12.79 11.72
CA PRO A 4 -16.42 -12.11 12.49
C PRO A 4 -16.76 -10.76 11.84
N LEU A 5 -18.05 -10.48 11.72
CA LEU A 5 -18.54 -9.14 11.39
C LEU A 5 -18.40 -8.25 12.63
N PRO A 6 -18.17 -6.94 12.46
CA PRO A 6 -18.08 -6.01 13.59
C PRO A 6 -19.37 -6.03 14.40
N LYS A 7 -19.24 -5.93 15.73
CA LYS A 7 -20.40 -5.86 16.63
C LYS A 7 -21.13 -4.52 16.53
N GLN A 8 -20.42 -3.44 16.18
CA GLN A 8 -20.97 -2.11 15.93
C GLN A 8 -20.29 -1.53 14.68
N PHE A 9 -21.07 -0.83 13.85
CA PHE A 9 -20.55 -0.20 12.65
C PHE A 9 -20.15 1.23 13.00
N ASP A 10 -18.85 1.45 13.15
CA ASP A 10 -18.24 2.67 13.64
C ASP A 10 -17.60 3.48 12.50
N ALA A 11 -17.04 4.64 12.86
CA ALA A 11 -16.50 5.60 11.91
C ALA A 11 -15.28 5.07 11.13
N ASN A 12 -14.52 4.15 11.73
CA ASN A 12 -13.38 3.44 11.15
C ASN A 12 -13.83 2.52 10.00
N GLU A 13 -14.86 1.67 10.17
CA GLU A 13 -15.29 0.75 9.10
C GLU A 13 -15.83 1.54 7.90
N ILE A 14 -16.62 2.59 8.15
CA ILE A 14 -17.12 3.48 7.11
C ILE A 14 -15.95 4.12 6.34
N PHE A 15 -14.95 4.62 7.06
CA PHE A 15 -13.78 5.25 6.44
C PHE A 15 -12.99 4.26 5.57
N ILE A 16 -12.81 3.02 6.03
CA ILE A 16 -12.14 1.96 5.26
C ILE A 16 -12.92 1.63 3.99
N ILE A 17 -14.24 1.46 4.08
CA ILE A 17 -15.09 1.19 2.90
C ILE A 17 -14.99 2.32 1.89
N ILE A 18 -15.16 3.57 2.33
CA ILE A 18 -15.09 4.74 1.44
C ILE A 18 -13.71 4.82 0.78
N SER A 19 -12.64 4.63 1.55
CA SER A 19 -11.27 4.64 1.03
C SER A 19 -11.02 3.51 0.04
N THR A 20 -11.54 2.31 0.30
CA THR A 20 -11.46 1.16 -0.60
C THR A 20 -12.20 1.45 -1.91
N VAL A 21 -13.46 1.90 -1.82
CA VAL A 21 -14.30 2.17 -2.99
C VAL A 21 -13.70 3.30 -3.83
N LEU A 22 -13.22 4.37 -3.19
CA LEU A 22 -12.60 5.50 -3.88
C LEU A 22 -11.31 5.08 -4.59
N SER A 23 -10.43 4.35 -3.91
CA SER A 23 -9.18 3.88 -4.50
C SER A 23 -9.42 2.91 -5.67
N TRP A 24 -10.38 1.98 -5.54
CA TRP A 24 -10.73 1.08 -6.64
C TRP A 24 -11.41 1.81 -7.81
N ALA A 25 -12.30 2.76 -7.54
CA ALA A 25 -12.91 3.58 -8.59
C ALA A 25 -11.86 4.37 -9.38
N LEU A 26 -10.87 4.95 -8.68
CA LEU A 26 -9.74 5.62 -9.31
C LEU A 26 -8.88 4.65 -10.13
N MET A 27 -8.64 3.43 -9.62
CA MET A 27 -7.87 2.39 -10.31
C MET A 27 -8.53 1.98 -11.63
N PHE A 28 -9.86 1.82 -11.66
CA PHE A 28 -10.57 1.48 -12.90
C PHE A 28 -10.72 2.64 -13.86
N LYS A 29 -10.79 3.88 -13.36
CA LYS A 29 -10.91 5.08 -14.20
C LYS A 29 -9.58 5.48 -14.85
N LEU A 30 -8.45 5.22 -14.17
CA LEU A 30 -7.13 5.60 -14.65
C LEU A 30 -6.62 4.63 -15.71
N PRO A 31 -5.88 5.14 -16.73
CA PRO A 31 -5.28 4.27 -17.74
C PRO A 31 -4.27 3.32 -17.09
N ARG A 32 -4.38 2.04 -17.46
CA ARG A 32 -3.51 0.98 -16.97
C ARG A 32 -2.27 0.88 -17.86
N HIS A 33 -1.11 1.11 -17.27
CA HIS A 33 0.20 1.05 -17.95
C HIS A 33 1.02 -0.19 -17.57
N LEU A 34 0.47 -1.04 -16.69
CA LEU A 34 1.14 -2.23 -16.15
C LEU A 34 0.49 -3.51 -16.66
N SER A 35 1.31 -4.52 -16.97
CA SER A 35 0.82 -5.87 -17.29
C SER A 35 0.12 -6.49 -16.07
N ALA A 36 -0.77 -7.45 -16.32
CA ALA A 36 -1.44 -8.19 -15.24
C ALA A 36 -0.46 -8.87 -14.29
N VAL A 37 0.59 -9.49 -14.83
CA VAL A 37 1.65 -10.12 -14.04
C VAL A 37 2.34 -9.11 -13.12
N THR A 38 2.72 -7.93 -13.65
CA THR A 38 3.38 -6.90 -12.84
C THR A 38 2.48 -6.40 -11.71
N ILE A 39 1.19 -6.20 -12.00
CA ILE A 39 0.22 -5.77 -10.99
C ILE A 39 0.08 -6.81 -9.90
N THR A 40 -0.10 -8.09 -10.25
CA THR A 40 -0.21 -9.16 -9.26
C THR A 40 1.01 -9.23 -8.36
N ILE A 41 2.22 -9.17 -8.92
CA ILE A 41 3.47 -9.22 -8.13
C ILE A 41 3.56 -8.01 -7.19
N ILE A 42 3.34 -6.80 -7.71
CA ILE A 42 3.36 -5.58 -6.89
C ILE A 42 2.29 -5.65 -5.80
N TRP A 43 1.09 -6.12 -6.13
CA TRP A 43 -0.01 -6.24 -5.18
C TRP A 43 0.34 -7.17 -4.03
N THR A 44 0.73 -8.41 -4.34
CA THR A 44 1.09 -9.42 -3.34
C THR A 44 2.30 -8.98 -2.51
N PHE A 45 3.28 -8.32 -3.13
CA PHE A 45 4.43 -7.76 -2.41
C PHE A 45 4.02 -6.71 -1.38
N ASN A 46 3.08 -5.82 -1.71
CA ASN A 46 2.60 -4.81 -0.76
C ASN A 46 1.70 -5.38 0.32
N VAL A 47 0.89 -6.40 0.02
CA VAL A 47 0.16 -7.14 1.06
C VAL A 47 1.14 -7.76 2.06
N PHE A 48 2.19 -8.40 1.56
CA PHE A 48 3.25 -8.96 2.41
C PHE A 48 3.93 -7.88 3.26
N LEU A 49 4.32 -6.74 2.66
CA LEU A 49 4.96 -5.64 3.40
C LEU A 49 4.04 -5.04 4.47
N ALA A 50 2.75 -4.87 4.17
CA ALA A 50 1.78 -4.33 5.12
C ALA A 50 1.63 -5.26 6.33
N LEU A 51 1.40 -6.55 6.10
CA LEU A 51 1.32 -7.54 7.18
C LEU A 51 2.63 -7.65 7.97
N MET A 52 3.78 -7.61 7.28
CA MET A 52 5.09 -7.68 7.93
C MET A 52 5.37 -6.45 8.79
N ALA A 53 4.98 -5.25 8.32
CA ALA A 53 5.08 -4.02 9.09
C ALA A 53 4.19 -4.08 10.34
N ASP A 54 2.93 -4.48 10.20
CA ASP A 54 2.01 -4.64 11.32
C ASP A 54 2.55 -5.61 12.37
N ILE A 55 3.03 -6.79 11.96
CA ILE A 55 3.63 -7.75 12.89
C ILE A 55 4.89 -7.17 13.55
N THR A 56 5.74 -6.46 12.81
CA THR A 56 7.01 -5.94 13.35
C THR A 56 6.81 -4.80 14.35
N ILE A 57 5.78 -3.98 14.13
CA ILE A 57 5.52 -2.75 14.89
C ILE A 57 4.55 -3.03 16.05
N SER A 58 3.59 -3.92 15.87
CA SER A 58 2.50 -4.21 16.82
C SER A 58 2.79 -5.39 17.75
N VAL A 59 3.84 -6.19 17.50
CA VAL A 59 4.23 -7.29 18.40
C VAL A 59 5.14 -6.78 19.52
N LYS A 60 4.84 -7.20 20.76
CA LYS A 60 5.68 -6.94 21.94
C LYS A 60 7.15 -7.28 21.69
N PRO A 61 8.10 -6.45 22.15
CA PRO A 61 7.94 -5.38 23.15
C PRO A 61 7.64 -3.99 22.57
N ASN A 62 7.49 -3.88 21.25
CA ASN A 62 7.48 -2.59 20.57
C ASN A 62 6.16 -1.83 20.76
N ASP A 63 5.00 -2.51 20.79
CA ASP A 63 3.64 -1.97 21.05
C ASP A 63 3.44 -0.51 20.55
N PHE A 64 4.02 -0.15 19.40
CA PHE A 64 4.13 1.26 19.02
C PHE A 64 2.82 1.78 18.43
N TYR A 65 2.01 0.86 17.92
CA TYR A 65 0.79 1.13 17.17
C TYR A 65 -0.11 -0.11 17.13
N PHE A 66 -1.43 0.08 17.09
CA PHE A 66 -2.40 -1.00 16.88
C PHE A 66 -3.40 -0.64 15.77
N THR A 67 -3.50 -1.54 14.80
CA THR A 67 -4.54 -1.63 13.77
C THR A 67 -5.74 -2.34 14.37
N ILE A 68 -6.92 -1.70 14.32
CA ILE A 68 -8.27 -2.15 14.73
C ILE A 68 -8.32 -3.16 15.89
N ASP A 69 -8.98 -2.74 16.98
CA ASP A 69 -9.19 -3.43 18.26
C ASP A 69 -8.75 -4.91 18.35
N HIS A 70 -7.85 -5.21 19.30
CA HIS A 70 -7.20 -6.51 19.51
C HIS A 70 -8.15 -7.71 19.67
N THR A 71 -9.42 -7.45 19.96
CA THR A 71 -10.36 -8.46 20.43
C THR A 71 -11.01 -9.27 19.29
N THR A 72 -11.04 -8.74 18.07
CA THR A 72 -11.57 -9.43 16.89
C THR A 72 -10.79 -9.01 15.65
N HIS A 73 -10.02 -9.93 15.06
CA HIS A 73 -9.51 -9.74 13.68
C HIS A 73 -10.72 -9.69 12.75
N GLU A 74 -11.15 -8.48 12.41
CA GLU A 74 -12.38 -8.23 11.70
C GLU A 74 -12.16 -8.25 10.19
N LEU A 75 -13.23 -8.49 9.44
CA LEU A 75 -13.23 -8.44 7.98
C LEU A 75 -12.58 -7.16 7.41
N PHE A 76 -12.67 -6.06 8.16
CA PHE A 76 -12.15 -4.75 7.77
C PHE A 76 -10.62 -4.66 7.79
N ASP A 77 -9.92 -5.40 8.66
CA ASP A 77 -8.46 -5.49 8.62
C ASP A 77 -8.00 -6.18 7.34
N VAL A 78 -8.68 -7.26 6.96
CA VAL A 78 -8.41 -7.98 5.71
C VAL A 78 -8.69 -7.05 4.53
N LEU A 79 -9.81 -6.32 4.55
CA LEU A 79 -10.14 -5.36 3.49
C LEU A 79 -9.08 -4.26 3.37
N LEU A 80 -8.62 -3.72 4.51
CA LEU A 80 -7.60 -2.69 4.56
C LEU A 80 -6.28 -3.20 3.97
N HIS A 81 -5.77 -4.33 4.45
CA HIS A 81 -4.48 -4.90 4.05
C HIS A 81 -4.46 -5.45 2.62
N PHE A 82 -5.54 -6.11 2.19
CA PHE A 82 -5.57 -6.82 0.90
C PHE A 82 -6.17 -5.99 -0.23
N ALA A 83 -7.08 -5.07 0.06
CA ALA A 83 -7.78 -4.30 -0.96
C ALA A 83 -7.42 -2.82 -0.97
N THR A 84 -7.15 -2.20 0.17
CA THR A 84 -6.92 -0.74 0.24
C THR A 84 -5.44 -0.40 0.12
N TYR A 85 -4.60 -0.92 1.02
CA TYR A 85 -3.18 -0.59 1.09
C TYR A 85 -2.42 -0.79 -0.23
N PRO A 86 -2.59 -1.90 -0.96
CA PRO A 86 -1.85 -2.14 -2.20
C PRO A 86 -2.21 -1.17 -3.33
N THR A 87 -3.39 -0.53 -3.28
CA THR A 87 -3.84 0.41 -4.34
C THR A 87 -2.94 1.62 -4.44
N LEU A 88 -2.40 2.12 -3.31
CA LEU A 88 -1.53 3.28 -3.32
C LEU A 88 -0.21 2.97 -4.03
N SER A 89 0.41 1.83 -3.72
CA SER A 89 1.61 1.35 -4.40
C SER A 89 1.35 1.05 -5.88
N TYR A 90 0.17 0.54 -6.22
CA TYR A 90 -0.25 0.42 -7.63
C TYR A 90 -0.25 1.79 -8.34
N PHE A 91 -0.83 2.84 -7.76
CA PHE A 91 -0.82 4.17 -8.36
C PHE A 91 0.60 4.69 -8.55
N VAL A 92 1.44 4.59 -7.51
CA VAL A 92 2.83 5.02 -7.56
C VAL A 92 3.58 4.34 -8.72
N VAL A 93 3.41 3.04 -8.90
CA VAL A 93 4.10 2.31 -9.97
C VAL A 93 3.48 2.60 -11.35
N ASN A 94 2.15 2.70 -11.44
CA ASN A 94 1.44 2.96 -12.69
C ASN A 94 1.78 4.33 -13.28
N PHE A 95 1.77 5.38 -12.46
CA PHE A 95 2.17 6.73 -12.88
C PHE A 95 3.67 6.81 -13.17
N TYR A 96 4.50 6.12 -12.38
CA TYR A 96 5.94 6.07 -12.65
C TYR A 96 6.23 5.46 -14.03
N GLN A 97 5.58 4.35 -14.40
CA GLN A 97 5.78 3.73 -15.72
C GLN A 97 5.27 4.59 -16.88
N HIS A 98 4.25 5.42 -16.63
CA HIS A 98 3.76 6.38 -17.62
C HIS A 98 4.76 7.52 -17.85
N TYR A 99 5.19 8.19 -16.78
CA TYR A 99 6.03 9.39 -16.88
C TYR A 99 7.53 9.09 -17.01
N LYS A 100 7.96 7.87 -16.66
CA LYS A 100 9.37 7.41 -16.67
C LYS A 100 10.32 8.44 -16.08
N THR A 101 9.97 8.98 -14.91
CA THR A 101 10.74 10.02 -14.23
C THR A 101 12.14 9.49 -13.86
N LYS A 102 13.18 10.30 -14.09
CA LYS A 102 14.58 9.95 -13.83
C LYS A 102 15.30 11.04 -13.03
N GLY A 103 16.37 10.66 -12.35
CA GLY A 103 17.25 11.57 -11.60
C GLY A 103 16.49 12.30 -10.49
N VAL A 104 16.70 13.62 -10.38
CA VAL A 104 16.11 14.45 -9.33
C VAL A 104 14.57 14.45 -9.35
N LYS A 105 13.95 14.34 -10.54
CA LYS A 105 12.48 14.26 -10.66
C LYS A 105 11.90 13.00 -10.00
N LEU A 106 12.66 11.91 -9.99
CA LEU A 106 12.26 10.67 -9.30
C LEU A 106 12.27 10.87 -7.77
N LEU A 107 13.25 11.59 -7.23
CA LEU A 107 13.31 11.88 -5.80
C LEU A 107 12.08 12.70 -5.36
N PHE A 108 11.78 13.80 -6.08
CA PHE A 108 10.59 14.60 -5.78
C PHE A 108 9.30 13.79 -5.93
N TYR A 109 9.22 12.91 -6.92
CA TYR A 109 8.08 12.02 -7.12
C TYR A 109 7.87 11.10 -5.90
N ILE A 110 8.93 10.44 -5.43
CA ILE A 110 8.87 9.53 -4.28
C ILE A 110 8.51 10.30 -2.99
N ILE A 111 9.13 11.46 -2.76
CA ILE A 111 8.85 12.31 -1.60
C ILE A 111 7.38 12.76 -1.61
N PHE A 112 6.86 13.18 -2.77
CA PHE A 112 5.46 13.59 -2.91
C PHE A 112 4.51 12.45 -2.54
N TRP A 113 4.72 11.25 -3.10
CA TRP A 113 3.87 10.10 -2.81
C TRP A 113 4.00 9.61 -1.37
N ALA A 114 5.20 9.63 -0.79
CA ALA A 114 5.39 9.32 0.63
C ALA A 114 4.67 10.33 1.53
N GLY A 115 4.69 11.62 1.16
CA GLY A 115 3.93 12.66 1.85
C GLY A 115 2.41 12.42 1.75
N ALA A 116 1.91 12.07 0.56
CA ALA A 116 0.51 11.73 0.36
C ALA A 116 0.08 10.49 1.17
N ALA A 117 0.90 9.43 1.20
CA ALA A 117 0.67 8.23 2.01
C ALA A 117 0.60 8.57 3.51
N THR A 118 1.56 9.36 3.98
CA THR A 118 1.64 9.79 5.38
C THR A 118 0.44 10.68 5.75
N ALA A 119 -0.01 11.55 4.86
CA ALA A 119 -1.19 12.38 5.07
C ALA A 119 -2.47 11.53 5.14
N LEU A 120 -2.60 10.51 4.28
CA LEU A 120 -3.71 9.56 4.33
C LEU A 120 -3.71 8.78 5.64
N GLU A 121 -2.56 8.26 6.07
CA GLU A 121 -2.42 7.59 7.36
C GLU A 121 -2.82 8.50 8.52
N TRP A 122 -2.35 9.76 8.52
CA TRP A 122 -2.73 10.73 9.55
C TRP A 122 -4.24 10.99 9.60
N ILE A 123 -4.92 11.04 8.44
CA ILE A 123 -6.38 11.11 8.40
C ILE A 123 -6.99 9.84 9.01
N SER A 124 -6.48 8.65 8.66
CA SER A 124 -6.95 7.37 9.20
C SER A 124 -6.81 7.29 10.73
N VAL A 125 -5.77 7.90 11.31
CA VAL A 125 -5.62 8.05 12.78
C VAL A 125 -6.77 8.86 13.39
N LYS A 126 -7.25 9.91 12.70
CA LYS A 126 -8.39 10.72 13.18
C LYS A 126 -9.70 9.94 13.18
N PHE A 127 -9.83 8.94 12.32
CA PHE A 127 -10.98 8.04 12.27
C PHE A 127 -10.82 6.80 13.16
N HIS A 128 -9.81 6.76 14.03
CA HIS A 128 -9.53 5.63 14.93
C HIS A 128 -9.28 4.30 14.21
N VAL A 129 -9.02 4.32 12.90
CA VAL A 129 -8.48 3.16 12.19
C VAL A 129 -7.08 2.86 12.73
N PHE A 130 -6.36 3.93 13.07
CA PHE A 130 -5.01 3.90 13.64
C PHE A 130 -4.94 4.51 15.05
N THR A 131 -4.56 3.72 16.07
CA THR A 131 -4.19 4.20 17.41
C THR A 131 -2.66 4.13 17.68
N TYR A 132 -1.98 5.29 17.71
CA TYR A 132 -0.55 5.37 18.07
C TYR A 132 -0.34 5.31 19.59
N MET A 133 0.53 4.40 20.05
CA MET A 133 0.93 4.23 21.46
C MET A 133 2.39 4.68 21.73
N GLY A 134 3.11 5.07 20.68
CA GLY A 134 4.51 5.52 20.73
C GLY A 134 5.12 5.73 19.34
N TRP A 135 4.44 5.25 18.30
CA TRP A 135 4.77 5.52 16.91
C TRP A 135 4.65 7.00 16.57
N LYS A 136 5.58 7.50 15.76
CA LYS A 136 5.60 8.88 15.30
C LYS A 136 5.40 8.91 13.79
N LEU A 137 4.53 9.80 13.33
CA LEU A 137 4.14 9.90 11.92
C LEU A 137 5.34 10.07 10.95
N TYR A 138 6.44 10.68 11.40
CA TYR A 138 7.65 10.79 10.57
C TYR A 138 8.33 9.44 10.30
N LEU A 139 8.16 8.44 11.18
CA LEU A 139 8.66 7.09 10.96
C LEU A 139 7.87 6.43 9.82
N SER A 140 6.55 6.62 9.77
CA SER A 140 5.74 6.16 8.64
C SER A 140 6.21 6.77 7.33
N PHE A 141 6.51 8.07 7.32
CA PHE A 141 7.06 8.73 6.14
C PHE A 141 8.35 8.05 5.64
N LEU A 142 9.28 7.73 6.54
CA LEU A 142 10.51 7.01 6.19
C LEU A 142 10.23 5.60 5.66
N VAL A 143 9.29 4.88 6.27
CA VAL A 143 8.86 3.56 5.78
C VAL A 143 8.28 3.67 4.37
N TYR A 144 7.39 4.63 4.11
CA TYR A 144 6.80 4.82 2.79
C TYR A 144 7.84 5.18 1.72
N LEU A 145 8.88 5.97 2.06
CA LEU A 145 9.99 6.20 1.14
C LEU A 145 10.65 4.89 0.71
N VAL A 146 10.97 4.02 1.68
CA VAL A 146 11.60 2.71 1.40
C VAL A 146 10.67 1.82 0.57
N VAL A 147 9.39 1.74 0.96
CA VAL A 147 8.38 0.94 0.26
C VAL A 147 8.22 1.39 -1.20
N PHE A 148 8.15 2.69 -1.47
CA PHE A 148 8.00 3.19 -2.83
C PHE A 148 9.26 3.02 -3.68
N VAL A 149 10.45 3.19 -3.09
CA VAL A 149 11.71 2.86 -3.76
C VAL A 149 11.75 1.38 -4.14
N ALA A 150 11.41 0.48 -3.22
CA ALA A 150 11.38 -0.95 -3.46
C ALA A 150 10.38 -1.34 -4.57
N ASN A 151 9.18 -0.77 -4.54
CA ASN A 151 8.15 -1.01 -5.55
C ASN A 151 8.56 -0.55 -6.96
N ILE A 152 9.14 0.65 -7.06
CA ILE A 152 9.62 1.17 -8.35
C ILE A 152 10.76 0.29 -8.87
N TRP A 153 11.71 -0.08 -8.02
CA TRP A 153 12.79 -0.99 -8.38
C TRP A 153 12.28 -2.35 -8.85
N LEU A 154 11.38 -2.98 -8.10
CA LEU A 154 10.77 -4.27 -8.45
C LEU A 154 10.02 -4.19 -9.79
N SER A 155 9.28 -3.10 -10.03
CA SER A 155 8.58 -2.91 -11.28
C SER A 155 9.52 -2.81 -12.48
N ASN A 156 10.66 -2.12 -12.33
CA ASN A 156 11.68 -2.01 -13.37
C ASN A 156 12.35 -3.36 -13.62
N PHE A 157 12.62 -4.14 -12.56
CA PHE A 157 13.17 -5.48 -12.66
C PHE A 157 12.28 -6.41 -13.49
N ILE A 158 10.97 -6.45 -13.18
CA ILE A 158 9.99 -7.27 -13.91
C ILE A 158 9.89 -6.84 -15.39
N VAL A 159 9.83 -5.53 -15.65
CA VAL A 159 9.73 -5.01 -17.02
C VAL A 159 11.00 -5.33 -17.82
N ASN A 160 12.17 -5.30 -17.20
CA ASN A 160 13.42 -5.63 -17.88
C ASN A 160 13.53 -7.13 -18.19
N GLN A 161 13.08 -8.01 -17.31
CA GLN A 161 13.06 -9.46 -17.59
C GLN A 161 12.12 -9.82 -18.75
N ASN A 162 10.91 -9.26 -18.76
CA ASN A 162 9.96 -9.47 -19.86
C ASN A 162 10.50 -9.03 -21.23
N ARG A 163 11.45 -8.09 -21.27
CA ARG A 163 12.15 -7.69 -22.51
C ARG A 163 13.25 -8.65 -22.93
N GLY A 164 13.93 -9.29 -21.97
CA GLY A 164 14.96 -10.30 -22.23
C GLY A 164 14.36 -11.57 -22.86
N ASP A 165 13.26 -12.06 -22.30
CA ASP A 165 12.61 -13.29 -22.79
C ASP A 165 12.02 -13.15 -24.20
N GLY A 166 11.57 -11.95 -24.58
CA GLY A 166 11.07 -11.66 -25.93
C GLY A 166 12.15 -11.68 -27.02
N SER A 167 13.43 -11.68 -26.66
CA SER A 167 14.56 -11.72 -27.61
C SER A 167 15.16 -13.12 -27.82
N ALA A 168 14.78 -14.10 -26.99
CA ALA A 168 15.23 -15.49 -27.09
C ALA A 168 14.28 -16.41 -27.90
N GLY A 169 13.19 -15.84 -28.46
CA GLY A 169 12.09 -16.58 -29.07
C GLY A 169 11.86 -16.35 -30.57
N LEU A 170 12.89 -15.97 -31.34
CA LEU A 170 12.82 -15.96 -32.80
C LEU A 170 13.80 -17.00 -33.37
N PRO A 171 13.32 -18.16 -33.85
CA PRO A 171 14.11 -19.03 -34.72
C PRO A 171 14.37 -18.39 -36.09
#